data_AF-A0A126QMN2-F1
#
_entry.id   AF-A0A126QMN2-F1
#
_cell.length_a   1.000
_cell.length_b   1.000
_cell.length_c   1.000
_cell.angle_alpha   90.00
_cell.angle_beta   90.00
_cell.angle_gamma   90.00
#
_symmetry.space_group_name_H-M   'P 1'
#
loop_
_entity.id
_entity.type
_entity.pdbx_description
1 polymer ?
#
loop_
_entity_poly.entity_id
_entity_poly.type
_entity_poly.pdbx_seq_one_letter_code
_entity_poly.pdbx_strand_id
1 'polypeptide(L)'
;MVGHDYQNDSLWYSVYGKATTTSLKVAEVFGKNHQHVMRDIRKLVEKGVSNFGQSSYINSQNKEQPMFLMDRDGFSLLVMGFTGDKALDWKLKYIEAFNKMEQTLNDPGVLRERRIREYRPDSLMMETART
;
A
#
# COMPACT_ATOMS: atom_id res chain seq x y z
N MET A 1 4.84 -1.29 -24.35
CA MET A 1 3.82 -0.77 -23.42
C MET A 1 3.06 -2.00 -22.91
N VAL A 2 3.42 -2.51 -21.74
CA VAL A 2 2.91 -3.82 -21.27
C VAL A 2 1.57 -3.60 -20.60
N GLY A 3 0.50 -4.11 -21.22
CA GLY A 3 -0.83 -4.15 -20.63
C GLY A 3 -0.85 -5.17 -19.50
N HIS A 4 -1.11 -4.70 -18.28
CA HIS A 4 -1.37 -5.58 -17.15
C HIS A 4 -2.89 -5.77 -17.03
N ASP A 5 -3.33 -7.02 -17.14
CA ASP A 5 -4.71 -7.45 -16.96
C ASP A 5 -5.27 -7.00 -15.60
N TYR A 6 -6.37 -6.25 -15.64
CA TYR A 6 -7.06 -5.67 -14.48
C TYR A 6 -8.11 -6.61 -13.86
N GLN A 7 -8.09 -7.90 -14.19
CA GLN A 7 -9.12 -8.88 -13.84
C GLN A 7 -8.70 -9.79 -12.66
N ASN A 8 -8.15 -9.22 -11.58
CA ASN A 8 -7.80 -10.00 -10.39
C ASN A 8 -8.67 -9.63 -9.18
N ASP A 9 -9.30 -10.63 -8.56
CA ASP A 9 -10.18 -10.52 -7.40
C ASP A 9 -9.44 -10.10 -6.10
N SER A 10 -8.12 -10.01 -6.13
CA SER A 10 -7.29 -9.54 -5.01
C SER A 10 -7.31 -8.02 -4.86
N LEU A 11 -7.38 -7.54 -3.61
CA LEU A 11 -7.34 -6.12 -3.23
C LEU A 11 -6.00 -5.42 -3.56
N TRP A 12 -5.00 -6.15 -4.03
CA TRP A 12 -3.64 -5.68 -4.22
C TRP A 12 -3.05 -6.20 -5.54
N TYR A 13 -2.16 -5.40 -6.13
CA TYR A 13 -1.25 -5.83 -7.20
C TYR A 13 0.14 -5.24 -6.94
N SER A 14 1.19 -5.90 -7.45
CA SER A 14 2.58 -5.44 -7.28
C SER A 14 2.94 -4.47 -8.39
N VAL A 15 3.21 -3.21 -8.02
CA VAL A 15 3.83 -2.23 -8.92
C VAL A 15 5.18 -1.86 -8.31
N TYR A 16 6.27 -2.18 -9.01
CA TYR A 16 7.65 -2.01 -8.54
C TYR A 16 7.99 -2.75 -7.22
N GLY A 17 7.33 -3.88 -6.94
CA GLY A 17 7.58 -4.66 -5.71
C GLY A 17 6.89 -4.12 -4.45
N LYS A 18 5.99 -3.13 -4.61
CA LYS A 18 5.14 -2.62 -3.52
C LYS A 18 3.70 -3.04 -3.75
N ALA A 19 3.03 -3.49 -2.69
CA ALA A 19 1.60 -3.76 -2.72
C ALA A 19 0.84 -2.44 -2.91
N THR A 20 0.14 -2.30 -4.04
CA THR A 20 -0.69 -1.14 -4.37
C THR A 20 -2.13 -1.55 -4.63
N THR A 21 -3.05 -0.60 -4.47
CA THR A 21 -4.48 -0.78 -4.79
C THR A 21 -5.01 0.41 -5.58
N THR A 22 -6.21 0.28 -6.16
CA THR A 22 -6.85 1.33 -6.96
C THR A 22 -7.98 2.02 -6.21
N SER A 23 -8.24 3.28 -6.51
CA SER A 23 -9.41 4.01 -5.99
C SER A 23 -10.73 3.35 -6.39
N LEU A 24 -10.77 2.64 -7.52
CA LEU A 24 -11.92 1.87 -7.96
C LEU A 24 -12.18 0.68 -7.03
N LYS A 25 -11.13 -0.09 -6.69
CA LYS A 25 -11.25 -1.22 -5.76
C LYS A 25 -11.65 -0.78 -4.37
N VAL A 26 -11.09 0.34 -3.88
CA VAL A 26 -11.51 0.94 -2.61
C VAL A 26 -13.00 1.32 -2.64
N ALA A 27 -13.48 1.91 -3.74
CA ALA A 27 -14.89 2.28 -3.86
C ALA A 27 -15.83 1.06 -3.79
N GLU A 28 -15.52 0.01 -4.55
CA GLU A 28 -16.25 -1.26 -4.56
C GLU A 28 -16.36 -1.87 -3.16
N VAL A 29 -15.20 -2.00 -2.51
CA VAL A 29 -15.02 -2.73 -1.24
C VAL A 29 -15.70 -2.04 -0.06
N PHE A 30 -15.69 -0.72 -0.06
CA PHE A 30 -16.34 0.09 0.98
C PHE A 30 -17.78 0.47 0.62
N GLY A 31 -18.28 0.01 -0.54
CA GLY A 31 -19.61 0.36 -1.04
C GLY A 31 -19.81 1.87 -1.21
N LYS A 32 -18.75 2.58 -1.60
CA LYS A 32 -18.75 4.03 -1.83
C LYS A 32 -18.79 4.33 -3.31
N ASN A 33 -19.36 5.48 -3.67
CA ASN A 33 -19.28 5.97 -5.05
C ASN A 33 -17.82 6.32 -5.39
N HIS A 34 -17.32 5.83 -6.53
CA HIS A 34 -15.94 6.06 -6.99
C HIS A 34 -15.59 7.55 -7.11
N GLN A 35 -16.53 8.38 -7.54
CA GLN A 35 -16.34 9.84 -7.63
C GLN A 35 -16.06 10.47 -6.24
N HIS A 36 -16.72 9.98 -5.19
CA HIS A 36 -16.48 10.47 -3.82
C HIS A 36 -15.09 10.05 -3.34
N VAL A 37 -14.68 8.81 -3.60
CA VAL A 37 -13.32 8.33 -3.27
C VAL A 37 -12.27 9.15 -4.00
N MET A 38 -12.44 9.40 -5.30
CA MET A 38 -11.56 10.26 -6.10
C MET A 38 -11.46 11.68 -5.54
N ARG A 39 -12.59 12.26 -5.11
CA ARG A 39 -12.61 13.57 -4.45
C ARG A 39 -11.83 13.57 -3.14
N ASP A 40 -12.01 12.55 -2.31
CA ASP A 40 -11.35 12.48 -1.01
C ASP A 40 -9.83 12.27 -1.16
N ILE A 41 -9.40 11.50 -2.16
CA ILE A 41 -7.98 11.37 -2.54
C ILE A 41 -7.40 12.72 -3.00
N ARG A 42 -8.10 13.47 -3.87
CA ARG A 42 -7.63 14.80 -4.31
C ARG A 42 -7.42 15.75 -3.14
N LYS A 43 -8.33 15.75 -2.16
CA LYS A 43 -8.17 16.54 -0.92
C LYS A 43 -6.94 16.13 -0.11
N LEU A 44 -6.56 14.86 -0.10
CA LEU A 44 -5.33 14.40 0.57
C LEU A 44 -4.08 14.85 -0.19
N VAL A 45 -4.11 14.77 -1.53
CA VAL A 45 -3.02 15.27 -2.39
C VAL A 45 -2.83 16.78 -2.22
N GLU A 46 -3.92 17.55 -2.15
CA GLU A 46 -3.89 19.00 -1.87
C GLU A 46 -3.26 19.33 -0.49
N LYS A 47 -3.36 18.41 0.47
CA LYS A 47 -2.73 18.51 1.79
C LYS A 47 -1.27 18.03 1.81
N GLY A 48 -0.70 17.68 0.65
CA GLY A 48 0.70 17.27 0.52
C GLY A 48 0.95 15.77 0.68
N VAL A 49 -0.09 14.93 0.71
CA VAL A 49 0.09 13.47 0.75
C VAL A 49 0.48 12.95 -0.63
N SER A 50 1.70 12.41 -0.75
CA SER A 50 2.29 11.98 -2.02
C SER A 50 2.08 10.50 -2.37
N ASN A 51 1.37 9.75 -1.52
CA ASN A 51 1.12 8.31 -1.68
C ASN A 51 0.08 7.95 -2.76
N PHE A 52 -0.23 8.87 -3.68
CA PHE A 52 -1.26 8.71 -4.71
C PHE A 52 -0.72 9.00 -6.11
N GLY A 53 -0.75 8.01 -6.99
CA GLY A 53 -0.39 8.14 -8.41
C GLY A 53 -1.63 8.20 -9.30
N GLN A 54 -1.68 9.13 -10.25
CA GLN A 54 -2.77 9.18 -11.24
C GLN A 54 -2.68 7.98 -12.21
N SER A 55 -3.82 7.42 -12.58
CA SER A 55 -3.93 6.32 -13.54
C SER A 55 -5.33 6.35 -14.18
N SER A 56 -5.64 5.36 -15.02
CA SER A 56 -6.92 5.25 -15.70
C SER A 56 -7.31 3.78 -15.91
N TYR A 57 -8.60 3.54 -16.08
CA TYR A 57 -9.16 2.24 -16.43
C TYR A 57 -10.17 2.38 -17.57
N ILE A 58 -10.43 1.29 -18.29
CA ILE A 58 -11.47 1.25 -19.31
C ILE A 58 -12.76 0.75 -18.68
N ASN A 59 -13.85 1.51 -18.82
CA ASN A 59 -15.16 1.11 -18.32
C ASN A 59 -15.89 0.16 -19.30
N SER A 60 -17.08 -0.32 -18.91
CA SER A 60 -17.90 -1.21 -19.74
C SER A 60 -18.37 -0.60 -21.06
N GLN A 61 -18.31 0.73 -21.20
CA GLN A 61 -18.62 1.45 -22.44
C GLN A 61 -17.38 1.66 -23.32
N ASN A 62 -16.28 0.98 -23.00
CA ASN A 62 -14.99 1.13 -23.67
C ASN A 62 -14.42 2.56 -23.63
N LYS A 63 -14.75 3.32 -22.57
CA LYS A 63 -14.25 4.68 -22.34
C LYS A 63 -13.21 4.66 -21.23
N GLU A 64 -12.14 5.42 -21.45
CA GLU A 64 -11.14 5.67 -20.43
C GLU A 64 -11.72 6.53 -19.30
N GLN A 65 -11.47 6.14 -18.06
CA GLN A 65 -11.93 6.79 -16.84
C GLN A 65 -10.76 6.97 -15.87
N PRO A 66 -10.64 8.12 -15.20
CA PRO A 66 -9.53 8.38 -14.29
C PRO A 66 -9.67 7.55 -13.00
N MET A 67 -8.53 7.11 -12.47
CA MET A 67 -8.42 6.50 -11.14
C MET A 67 -7.11 6.92 -10.46
N PHE A 68 -6.95 6.53 -9.19
CA PHE A 68 -5.69 6.67 -8.48
C PHE A 68 -5.16 5.30 -8.08
N LEU A 69 -3.84 5.16 -8.13
CA LEU A 69 -3.10 4.10 -7.48
C LEU A 69 -2.62 4.62 -6.13
N MET A 70 -2.64 3.76 -5.11
CA MET A 70 -2.13 4.10 -3.80
C MET A 70 -1.38 2.92 -3.20
N ASP A 71 -0.35 3.23 -2.43
CA ASP A 71 0.32 2.25 -1.59
C ASP A 71 -0.47 2.05 -0.28
N ARG A 72 0.10 1.23 0.61
CA ARG A 72 -0.48 0.96 1.92
C ARG A 72 -0.73 2.23 2.73
N ASP A 73 0.19 3.18 2.75
CA ASP A 73 0.10 4.37 3.59
C ASP A 73 -0.97 5.33 3.05
N GLY A 74 -1.02 5.52 1.73
CA GLY A 74 -2.09 6.27 1.06
C GLY A 74 -3.48 5.67 1.30
N PHE A 75 -3.59 4.33 1.19
CA PHE A 75 -4.82 3.62 1.53
C PHE A 75 -5.24 3.83 2.99
N SER A 76 -4.29 3.74 3.92
CA SER A 76 -4.54 3.89 5.35
C SER A 76 -5.08 5.27 5.69
N LEU A 77 -4.45 6.32 5.18
CA LEU A 77 -4.88 7.71 5.35
C LEU A 77 -6.29 7.95 4.79
N LEU A 78 -6.58 7.38 3.62
CA LEU A 78 -7.89 7.48 2.99
C LEU A 78 -8.99 6.82 3.84
N VAL A 79 -8.77 5.58 4.28
CA VAL A 79 -9.77 4.80 5.04
C VAL A 79 -9.98 5.36 6.44
N MET A 80 -8.96 5.95 7.07
CA MET A 80 -9.11 6.63 8.35
C MET A 80 -10.11 7.79 8.28
N GLY A 81 -10.20 8.47 7.14
CA GLY A 81 -11.17 9.53 6.87
C GLY A 81 -12.60 9.03 6.58
N PHE A 82 -12.80 7.73 6.37
CA PHE A 82 -14.13 7.18 6.08
C PHE A 82 -14.97 7.04 7.35
N THR A 83 -16.25 7.39 7.21
CA THR A 83 -17.30 7.26 8.24
C THR A 83 -18.40 6.29 7.80
N GLY A 84 -19.15 5.76 8.78
CA GLY A 84 -20.26 4.81 8.61
C GLY A 84 -19.97 3.39 9.09
N ASP A 85 -21.02 2.57 9.26
CA ASP A 85 -20.94 1.24 9.87
C ASP A 85 -19.99 0.29 9.12
N LYS A 86 -20.05 0.27 7.78
CA LYS A 86 -19.11 -0.50 6.95
C LYS A 86 -17.66 -0.02 7.07
N ALA A 87 -17.44 1.26 7.38
CA ALA A 87 -16.09 1.78 7.58
C ALA A 87 -15.48 1.27 8.89
N LEU A 88 -16.30 1.00 9.91
CA LEU A 88 -15.83 0.41 11.17
C LEU A 88 -15.30 -1.01 10.96
N ASP A 89 -16.06 -1.87 10.29
CA ASP A 89 -15.64 -3.25 9.99
C ASP A 89 -14.33 -3.28 9.21
N TRP A 90 -14.18 -2.38 8.24
CA TRP A 90 -12.94 -2.26 7.48
C TRP A 90 -11.78 -1.71 8.30
N LYS A 91 -12.02 -0.77 9.22
CA LYS A 91 -11.00 -0.31 10.18
C LYS A 91 -10.55 -1.47 11.05
N LEU A 92 -11.46 -2.32 11.52
CA LEU A 92 -11.12 -3.53 12.29
C LEU A 92 -10.29 -4.52 11.47
N LYS A 93 -10.68 -4.82 10.23
CA LYS A 93 -9.89 -5.69 9.33
C LYS A 93 -8.51 -5.12 9.03
N TYR A 94 -8.41 -3.81 8.83
CA TYR A 94 -7.13 -3.13 8.63
C TYR A 94 -6.23 -3.24 9.86
N ILE A 95 -6.78 -3.03 11.07
CA ILE A 95 -6.05 -3.22 12.34
C ILE A 95 -5.58 -4.67 12.46
N GLU A 96 -6.43 -5.65 12.15
CA GLU A 96 -6.05 -7.07 12.19
C GLU A 96 -4.90 -7.39 11.22
N ALA A 97 -4.98 -6.91 9.99
CA ALA A 97 -3.92 -7.09 8.99
C ALA A 97 -2.62 -6.39 9.42
N PHE A 98 -2.71 -5.21 10.05
CA PHE A 98 -1.58 -4.49 10.61
C PHE A 98 -0.92 -5.29 11.74
N ASN A 99 -1.72 -5.81 12.68
CA ASN A 99 -1.23 -6.59 13.81
C ASN A 99 -0.54 -7.89 13.34
N LYS A 100 -1.08 -8.58 12.33
CA LYS A 100 -0.43 -9.76 11.73
C LYS A 100 0.93 -9.41 11.11
N MET A 101 1.00 -8.27 10.43
CA MET A 101 2.26 -7.78 9.86
C MET A 101 3.26 -7.39 10.97
N GLU A 102 2.81 -6.71 12.03
CA GLU A 102 3.64 -6.37 13.19
C GLU A 102 4.20 -7.62 13.90
N GLN A 103 3.37 -8.65 14.09
CA GLN A 103 3.80 -9.93 14.66
C GLN A 103 4.89 -10.61 13.82
N THR A 104 4.78 -10.53 12.49
CA THR A 104 5.78 -11.10 11.58
C THR A 104 7.11 -10.33 11.64
N LEU A 105 7.08 -9.02 11.92
CA LEU A 105 8.27 -8.18 12.04
C LEU A 105 8.92 -8.26 13.43
N ASN A 106 8.13 -8.49 14.47
CA ASN A 106 8.60 -8.72 15.85
C ASN A 106 8.95 -10.19 16.13
N ASP A 107 8.83 -11.07 15.14
CA ASP A 107 9.32 -12.44 15.25
C ASP A 107 10.86 -12.42 15.40
N PRO A 108 11.41 -12.98 16.51
CA PRO A 108 12.85 -13.06 16.75
C PRO A 108 13.64 -13.69 15.58
N GLY A 109 13.00 -14.55 14.76
CA GLY A 109 13.61 -15.14 13.57
C GLY A 109 13.97 -14.13 12.48
N VAL A 110 13.08 -13.17 12.19
CA VAL A 110 13.29 -12.15 11.15
C VAL A 110 14.30 -11.09 11.61
N LEU A 111 14.30 -10.75 12.90
CA LEU A 111 15.31 -9.85 13.50
C LEU A 111 16.71 -10.48 13.53
N ARG A 112 16.82 -11.81 13.58
CA ARG A 112 18.09 -12.54 13.48
C ARG A 112 18.68 -12.46 12.06
N GLU A 113 17.85 -12.60 11.03
CA GLU A 113 18.27 -12.48 9.61
C GLU A 113 18.74 -11.06 9.22
N ARG A 114 18.16 -10.01 9.83
CA ARG A 114 18.61 -8.62 9.61
C ARG A 114 19.95 -8.33 10.30
N ARG A 115 20.16 -8.82 11.52
CA ARG A 115 21.42 -8.64 12.27
C ARG A 115 22.62 -9.32 11.58
N ILE A 116 22.39 -10.45 10.91
CA ILE A 116 23.45 -11.16 10.17
C ILE A 116 23.84 -10.45 8.87
N ARG A 117 22.89 -9.79 8.18
CA ARG A 117 23.20 -8.98 6.98
C ARG A 117 23.92 -7.66 7.30
N GLU A 118 23.72 -7.11 8.49
CA GLU A 118 24.40 -5.90 8.95
C GLU A 118 25.81 -6.17 9.50
N TYR A 119 26.10 -7.42 9.90
CA TYR A 119 27.44 -7.85 10.28
C TYR A 119 28.23 -8.32 9.06
N ARG A 120 28.83 -7.37 8.34
CA ARG A 120 29.85 -7.67 7.32
C ARG A 120 31.22 -7.83 8.03
N PRO A 121 31.81 -9.02 8.09
CA PRO A 121 33.07 -9.25 8.83
C PRO A 121 34.31 -8.63 8.15
N ASP A 122 34.15 -7.90 7.04
CA ASP A 122 35.25 -7.30 6.28
C ASP A 122 35.78 -6.01 6.91
N SER A 123 35.09 -5.42 7.90
CA SER A 123 35.53 -4.18 8.57
C SER A 123 36.48 -4.39 9.75
N LEU A 124 36.82 -5.64 10.12
CA LEU A 124 37.68 -5.94 11.27
C LEU A 124 39.06 -6.53 10.91
N MET A 125 39.43 -6.59 9.63
CA MET A 125 40.70 -7.20 9.18
C MET A 125 41.81 -6.19 8.82
N MET A 126 41.63 -4.88 9.07
CA MET A 126 42.61 -3.84 8.68
C MET A 126 43.18 -2.99 9.83
N GLU A 127 43.06 -3.40 11.10
CA GLU A 127 43.60 -2.61 12.21
C GLU A 127 44.54 -3.34 13.17
N THR A 128 44.87 -4.61 12.93
CA THR A 128 45.86 -5.35 13.74
C THR A 128 47.15 -5.73 13.01
N ALA A 129 47.46 -5.08 11.89
CA ALA A 129 48.72 -5.28 11.15
C ALA A 129 49.64 -4.04 11.16
N ARG A 130 49.56 -3.23 12.22
CA ARG A 130 50.52 -2.14 12.51
C ARG A 130 50.88 -2.13 13.99
N THR A 131 51.65 -3.12 14.41
CA THR A 131 52.63 -3.04 15.51
C THR A 131 53.64 -4.15 15.26
#